data_AF-A0A4S2JY29-F1
#
_entry.id   AF-A0A4S2JY29-F1
#
_cell.length_a   1.000
_cell.length_b   1.000
_cell.length_c   1.000
_cell.angle_alpha   90.00
_cell.angle_beta   90.00
_cell.angle_gamma   90.00
#
_symmetry.space_group_name_H-M   'P 1'
#
loop_
_entity.id
_entity.type
_entity.pdbx_description
1 polymer ?
#
loop_
_entity_poly.entity_id
_entity_poly.type
_entity_poly.pdbx_seq_one_letter_code
_entity_poly.pdbx_strand_id
1 'polypeptide(L)'
;MTRIRYPEARRDESVVDEYHGVKIKDPYRWLEDPDSAETKAFVDAQNAITKPYLAAYKARDNIHERVKQLWDFSRYSCPAKHGEKYYFYKNTGLQNQSVIYVQDTLESEPRVFLDPNTLSEDGTVAITTTSSFSEDGSIFAYGLFKSGENYPEILEKVKFSSITWTHDNRGIFYGQYRDQQGKTDGSETLSYQNQKLCYHIVGTPQSDDVVAVEFPEEPLWIIGAQVSDCGKWLIVT
;
A
#
# COMPACT_ATOMS: atom_id res chain seq x y z
N MET A 1 13.09 -38.44 -12.17
CA MET A 1 13.07 -37.02 -11.78
C MET A 1 14.40 -36.41 -12.17
N THR A 2 14.41 -35.36 -12.98
CA THR A 2 15.64 -34.65 -13.33
C THR A 2 16.16 -33.96 -12.08
N ARG A 3 17.45 -34.15 -11.75
CA ARG A 3 18.07 -33.51 -10.58
C ARG A 3 18.08 -32.00 -10.81
N ILE A 4 17.49 -31.23 -9.89
CA ILE A 4 17.52 -29.77 -9.94
C ILE A 4 18.95 -29.32 -9.68
N ARG A 5 19.48 -28.46 -10.56
CA ARG A 5 20.74 -27.75 -10.35
C ARG A 5 20.41 -26.33 -9.91
N TYR A 6 20.74 -25.99 -8.67
CA TYR A 6 20.54 -24.65 -8.13
C TYR A 6 21.53 -23.66 -8.73
N PRO A 7 21.20 -22.35 -8.78
CA PRO A 7 22.12 -21.32 -9.20
C PRO A 7 23.27 -21.25 -8.20
N GLU A 8 24.46 -20.92 -8.69
CA GLU A 8 25.57 -20.62 -7.81
C GLU A 8 25.30 -19.29 -7.11
N ALA A 9 25.46 -19.28 -5.79
CA ALA A 9 25.41 -18.08 -4.96
C ALA A 9 26.79 -17.87 -4.38
N ARG A 10 27.43 -16.73 -4.69
CA ARG A 10 28.72 -16.38 -4.11
C ARG A 10 28.58 -16.36 -2.59
N ARG A 11 29.54 -16.99 -1.91
CA ARG A 11 29.65 -16.96 -0.46
C ARG A 11 30.74 -15.97 -0.08
N ASP A 12 30.37 -14.95 0.66
CA ASP A 12 31.30 -14.00 1.24
C ASP A 12 31.64 -14.39 2.68
N GLU A 13 32.60 -15.30 2.84
CA GLU A 13 33.00 -15.78 4.17
C GLU A 13 33.66 -14.70 5.05
N SER A 14 33.90 -13.51 4.50
CA SER A 14 34.49 -12.38 5.23
C SER A 14 33.45 -11.60 6.06
N VAL A 15 32.15 -11.74 5.75
CA VAL A 15 31.08 -11.07 6.50
C VAL A 15 30.78 -11.83 7.78
N VAL A 16 31.21 -11.25 8.91
CA VAL A 16 31.02 -11.79 10.26
C VAL A 16 30.63 -10.67 11.21
N ASP A 17 29.46 -10.80 11.82
CA ASP A 17 29.01 -9.93 12.90
C ASP A 17 29.36 -10.53 14.27
N GLU A 18 29.46 -9.71 15.30
CA GLU A 18 29.64 -10.15 16.69
C GLU A 18 28.52 -9.60 17.56
N TYR A 19 27.68 -10.50 18.10
CA TYR A 19 26.56 -10.16 18.98
C TYR A 19 26.79 -10.77 20.36
N HIS A 20 26.90 -9.93 21.38
CA HIS A 20 27.10 -10.37 22.77
C HIS A 20 28.29 -11.33 22.94
N GLY A 21 29.38 -11.10 22.19
CA GLY A 21 30.59 -11.94 22.18
C GLY A 21 30.52 -13.20 21.31
N VAL A 22 29.41 -13.43 20.59
CA VAL A 22 29.23 -14.57 19.67
C VAL A 22 29.40 -14.11 18.23
N LYS A 23 30.31 -14.77 17.50
CA LYS A 23 30.55 -14.52 16.07
C LYS A 23 29.54 -15.25 15.19
N ILE A 24 28.86 -14.52 14.31
CA ILE A 24 27.83 -15.02 13.39
C ILE A 24 28.23 -14.66 11.95
N LYS A 25 28.35 -15.67 11.08
CA LYS A 25 28.68 -15.46 9.66
C LYS A 25 27.43 -15.21 8.84
N ASP A 26 27.48 -14.24 7.94
CA ASP A 26 26.42 -13.96 6.98
C ASP A 26 26.95 -13.90 5.53
N PRO A 27 27.26 -15.06 4.92
CA PRO A 27 27.94 -15.12 3.63
C PRO A 27 27.11 -14.62 2.44
N TYR A 28 25.84 -14.27 2.66
CA TYR A 28 24.94 -13.82 1.61
C TYR A 28 24.38 -12.42 1.84
N ARG A 29 25.00 -11.63 2.73
CA ARG A 29 24.67 -10.22 2.99
C ARG A 29 24.54 -9.37 1.73
N TRP A 30 25.26 -9.71 0.66
CA TRP A 30 25.16 -9.03 -0.64
C TRP A 30 23.76 -9.10 -1.28
N LEU A 31 22.94 -10.09 -0.91
CA LEU A 31 21.53 -10.19 -1.35
C LEU A 31 20.63 -9.12 -0.71
N GLU A 32 21.07 -8.44 0.35
CA GLU A 32 20.33 -7.33 0.97
C GLU A 32 20.34 -6.06 0.12
N ASP A 33 21.20 -5.97 -0.91
CA ASP A 33 21.15 -4.92 -1.92
C ASP A 33 20.33 -5.39 -3.12
N PRO A 34 19.05 -4.97 -3.25
CA PRO A 34 18.19 -5.35 -4.36
C PRO A 34 18.58 -4.66 -5.68
N ASP A 35 19.35 -3.58 -5.62
CA ASP A 35 19.75 -2.82 -6.80
C ASP A 35 20.98 -3.40 -7.50
N SER A 36 21.79 -4.18 -6.78
CA SER A 36 22.99 -4.79 -7.32
C SER A 36 22.70 -5.71 -8.51
N ALA A 37 23.60 -5.71 -9.50
CA ALA A 37 23.50 -6.60 -10.65
C ALA A 37 23.62 -8.08 -10.24
N GLU A 38 24.38 -8.37 -9.17
CA GLU A 38 24.56 -9.73 -8.64
C GLU A 38 23.23 -10.26 -8.08
N THR A 39 22.52 -9.47 -7.27
CA THR A 39 21.21 -9.83 -6.69
C THR A 39 20.17 -10.05 -7.77
N LYS A 40 20.08 -9.14 -8.74
CA LYS A 40 19.13 -9.26 -9.87
C LYS A 40 19.38 -10.54 -10.67
N ALA A 41 20.64 -10.83 -11.03
CA ALA A 41 21.00 -12.04 -11.74
C ALA A 41 20.66 -13.32 -10.94
N PHE A 42 20.87 -13.29 -9.62
CA PHE A 42 20.52 -14.41 -8.75
C PHE A 42 19.01 -14.64 -8.69
N VAL A 43 18.21 -13.59 -8.54
CA VAL A 43 16.73 -13.66 -8.57
C VAL A 43 16.23 -14.25 -9.89
N ASP A 44 16.78 -13.80 -11.02
CA ASP A 44 16.42 -14.31 -12.34
C ASP A 44 16.77 -15.79 -12.49
N ALA A 45 17.94 -16.22 -12.00
CA ALA A 45 18.35 -17.61 -12.03
C ALA A 45 17.45 -18.52 -11.16
N GLN A 46 17.01 -18.04 -9.99
CA GLN A 46 16.04 -18.76 -9.15
C GLN A 46 14.67 -18.88 -9.83
N ASN A 47 14.21 -17.80 -10.46
CA ASN A 47 12.97 -17.79 -11.24
C ASN A 47 13.02 -18.73 -12.45
N ALA A 48 14.19 -18.84 -13.11
CA ALA A 48 14.41 -19.71 -14.26
C ALA A 48 14.33 -21.20 -13.91
N ILE A 49 14.52 -21.57 -12.64
CA ILE A 49 14.29 -22.94 -12.15
C ILE A 49 12.83 -23.12 -11.74
N THR A 50 12.31 -22.19 -10.95
CA THR A 50 11.00 -22.32 -10.30
C THR A 50 9.86 -22.23 -11.31
N LYS A 51 9.90 -21.29 -12.26
CA LYS A 51 8.80 -21.10 -13.24
C LYS A 51 8.60 -22.35 -14.11
N PRO A 52 9.62 -22.95 -14.76
CA PRO A 52 9.44 -24.18 -15.52
C PRO A 52 9.05 -25.37 -14.66
N TYR A 53 9.59 -25.48 -13.44
CA TYR A 53 9.24 -26.56 -12.51
C TYR A 53 7.75 -26.55 -12.16
N LEU A 54 7.21 -25.37 -11.82
CA LEU A 54 5.78 -25.20 -11.56
C LEU A 54 4.94 -25.42 -12.84
N ALA A 55 5.38 -24.91 -13.99
CA ALA A 55 4.70 -25.08 -15.26
C ALA A 55 4.62 -26.54 -15.72
N ALA A 56 5.60 -27.37 -15.36
CA ALA A 56 5.61 -28.80 -15.69
C ALA A 56 4.61 -29.63 -14.88
N TYR A 57 4.00 -29.06 -13.83
CA TYR A 57 3.01 -29.78 -13.03
C TYR A 57 1.71 -29.96 -13.80
N LYS A 58 1.38 -31.22 -14.14
CA LYS A 58 0.27 -31.58 -15.04
C LYS A 58 -1.09 -31.03 -14.62
N ALA A 59 -1.35 -30.88 -13.33
CA ALA A 59 -2.63 -30.39 -12.83
C ALA A 59 -2.64 -28.88 -12.56
N ARG A 60 -1.56 -28.13 -12.88
CA ARG A 60 -1.47 -26.69 -12.66
C ARG A 60 -2.62 -25.95 -13.33
N ASP A 61 -2.86 -26.23 -14.60
CA ASP A 61 -3.90 -25.52 -15.35
C ASP A 61 -5.30 -25.92 -14.88
N ASN A 62 -5.51 -27.19 -14.49
CA ASN A 62 -6.76 -27.63 -13.87
C ASN A 62 -7.02 -26.91 -12.53
N ILE A 63 -5.99 -26.72 -11.70
CA ILE A 63 -6.10 -25.98 -10.44
C ILE A 63 -6.39 -24.51 -10.72
N HIS A 64 -5.66 -23.89 -11.66
CA HIS A 64 -5.86 -22.50 -12.03
C HIS A 64 -7.29 -22.25 -12.53
N GLU A 65 -7.78 -23.07 -13.45
CA GLU A 65 -9.15 -22.98 -13.95
C GLU A 65 -10.18 -23.22 -12.84
N ARG A 66 -9.94 -24.18 -11.95
CA ARG A 66 -10.85 -24.43 -10.84
C ARG A 66 -10.91 -23.26 -9.86
N VAL A 67 -9.76 -22.68 -9.52
CA VAL A 67 -9.69 -21.48 -8.66
C VAL A 67 -10.39 -20.31 -9.35
N LYS A 68 -10.12 -20.07 -10.64
CA LYS A 68 -10.77 -19.01 -11.42
C LYS A 68 -12.29 -19.16 -11.42
N GLN A 69 -12.81 -20.35 -11.70
CA GLN A 69 -14.26 -20.64 -11.65
C GLN A 69 -14.87 -20.41 -10.26
N LEU A 70 -14.16 -20.76 -9.19
CA LEU A 70 -14.63 -20.56 -7.82
C LEU A 70 -14.56 -19.09 -7.38
N TRP A 71 -13.68 -18.30 -8.01
CA TRP A 71 -13.47 -16.89 -7.72
C TRP A 71 -14.38 -15.97 -8.54
N ASP A 72 -14.86 -16.44 -9.69
CA ASP A 72 -15.69 -15.68 -10.64
C ASP A 72 -17.16 -15.59 -10.20
N PHE A 73 -17.38 -14.82 -9.15
CA PHE A 73 -18.72 -14.45 -8.69
C PHE A 73 -18.75 -12.99 -8.25
N SER A 74 -19.92 -12.37 -8.41
CA SER A 74 -20.10 -10.97 -8.02
C SER A 74 -19.98 -10.80 -6.50
N ARG A 75 -19.18 -9.82 -6.10
CA ARG A 75 -18.89 -9.49 -4.70
C ARG A 75 -19.22 -8.05 -4.41
N TYR A 76 -19.76 -7.81 -3.22
CA TYR A 76 -20.18 -6.50 -2.74
C TYR A 76 -19.67 -6.29 -1.32
N SER A 77 -19.26 -5.07 -0.99
CA SER A 77 -19.15 -4.64 0.42
C SER A 77 -20.51 -4.22 0.95
N CYS A 78 -20.59 -4.00 2.26
CA CYS A 78 -21.73 -3.28 2.83
C CYS A 78 -21.78 -1.85 2.26
N PRO A 79 -22.98 -1.32 1.96
CA PRO A 79 -23.14 0.09 1.64
C PRO A 79 -22.89 0.94 2.89
N ALA A 80 -22.07 1.98 2.75
CA ALA A 80 -21.82 2.98 3.77
C ALA A 80 -22.41 4.33 3.32
N LYS A 81 -23.12 5.02 4.23
CA LYS A 81 -23.69 6.34 3.94
C LYS A 81 -22.65 7.42 4.24
N HIS A 82 -22.38 8.29 3.27
CA HIS A 82 -21.55 9.48 3.42
C HIS A 82 -22.29 10.68 2.80
N GLY A 83 -22.54 11.72 3.60
CA GLY A 83 -23.49 12.77 3.22
C GLY A 83 -24.87 12.19 2.89
N GLU A 84 -25.42 12.54 1.73
CA GLU A 84 -26.71 12.05 1.26
C GLU A 84 -26.65 10.77 0.40
N LYS A 85 -25.45 10.21 0.18
CA LYS A 85 -25.24 9.11 -0.78
C LYS A 85 -24.71 7.85 -0.10
N TYR A 86 -24.87 6.72 -0.80
CA TYR A 86 -24.35 5.42 -0.39
C TYR A 86 -23.20 5.00 -1.28
N TYR A 87 -22.13 4.50 -0.66
CA TYR A 87 -20.92 4.05 -1.34
C TYR A 87 -20.63 2.60 -0.99
N PHE A 88 -20.17 1.82 -1.96
CA PHE A 88 -19.80 0.43 -1.75
C PHE A 88 -18.82 -0.05 -2.82
N TYR A 89 -18.06 -1.09 -2.48
CA TYR A 89 -17.22 -1.80 -3.42
C TYR A 89 -18.01 -2.89 -4.13
N LYS A 90 -17.80 -3.03 -5.43
CA LYS A 90 -18.31 -4.13 -6.25
C LYS A 90 -17.20 -4.71 -7.11
N ASN A 91 -17.15 -6.03 -7.19
CA ASN A 91 -16.31 -6.76 -8.14
C ASN A 91 -17.19 -7.72 -8.93
N THR A 92 -17.14 -7.68 -10.26
CA THR A 92 -17.99 -8.54 -11.10
C THR A 92 -17.60 -10.01 -11.02
N GLY A 93 -16.36 -10.33 -10.63
CA GLY A 93 -15.86 -11.69 -10.44
C GLY A 93 -14.35 -11.77 -10.57
N LEU A 94 -13.80 -11.28 -11.67
CA LEU A 94 -12.36 -11.41 -11.96
C LEU A 94 -11.65 -10.06 -12.20
N GLN A 95 -12.27 -8.95 -11.81
CA GLN A 95 -11.58 -7.65 -11.86
C GLN A 95 -10.39 -7.67 -10.92
N ASN A 96 -9.26 -7.10 -11.36
CA ASN A 96 -8.04 -7.01 -10.56
C ASN A 96 -8.29 -6.25 -9.25
N GLN A 97 -9.05 -5.15 -9.33
CA GLN A 97 -9.48 -4.36 -8.19
C GLN A 97 -11.00 -4.19 -8.18
N SER A 98 -11.60 -4.17 -6.99
CA SER A 98 -13.01 -3.83 -6.83
C SER A 98 -13.24 -2.35 -7.18
N VAL A 99 -14.35 -2.06 -7.84
CA VAL A 99 -14.77 -0.71 -8.23
C VAL A 99 -15.64 -0.10 -7.13
N ILE A 100 -15.44 1.19 -6.83
CA ILE A 100 -16.28 1.93 -5.89
C ILE A 100 -17.47 2.48 -6.67
N TYR A 101 -18.68 2.18 -6.19
CA TYR A 101 -19.94 2.67 -6.73
C TYR A 101 -20.59 3.66 -5.76
N VAL A 102 -21.46 4.51 -6.31
CA VAL A 102 -22.29 5.46 -5.58
C VAL A 102 -23.76 5.32 -5.99
N GLN A 103 -24.66 5.42 -5.01
CA GLN A 103 -26.11 5.43 -5.19
C GLN A 103 -26.75 6.59 -4.39
N ASP A 104 -27.84 7.15 -4.91
CA ASP A 104 -28.60 8.20 -4.22
C ASP A 104 -29.48 7.62 -3.10
N THR A 105 -30.05 6.43 -3.28
CA THR A 105 -30.74 5.63 -2.26
C THR A 105 -30.30 4.16 -2.35
N LEU A 106 -30.62 3.33 -1.35
CA LEU A 106 -30.27 1.90 -1.37
C LEU A 106 -30.89 1.13 -2.55
N GLU A 107 -31.97 1.66 -3.13
CA GLU A 107 -32.71 1.08 -4.26
C GLU A 107 -32.37 1.74 -5.60
N SER A 108 -31.62 2.85 -5.58
CA SER A 108 -31.26 3.58 -6.80
C SER A 108 -30.27 2.78 -7.65
N GLU A 109 -30.28 2.96 -8.97
CA GLU A 109 -29.27 2.33 -9.84
C GLU A 109 -27.85 2.84 -9.51
N PRO A 110 -26.87 1.94 -9.27
CA PRO A 110 -25.52 2.34 -8.91
C PRO A 110 -24.75 2.89 -10.09
N ARG A 111 -23.98 3.96 -9.83
CA ARG A 111 -23.07 4.60 -10.79
C ARG A 111 -21.63 4.40 -10.34
N VAL A 112 -20.70 4.24 -11.27
CA VAL A 112 -19.27 4.16 -10.94
C VAL A 112 -18.85 5.49 -10.32
N PHE A 113 -18.24 5.42 -9.14
CA PHE A 113 -17.62 6.57 -8.48
C PHE A 113 -16.12 6.59 -8.77
N LEU A 114 -15.44 5.47 -8.56
CA LEU A 114 -14.01 5.33 -8.82
C LEU A 114 -13.68 3.89 -9.25
N ASP A 115 -13.06 3.74 -10.41
CA ASP A 115 -12.58 2.46 -10.92
C ASP A 115 -11.05 2.40 -10.86
N PRO A 116 -10.46 1.68 -9.87
CA PRO A 116 -9.01 1.57 -9.74
C PRO A 116 -8.36 0.87 -10.94
N ASN A 117 -9.11 0.04 -11.68
CA ASN A 117 -8.57 -0.67 -12.84
C ASN A 117 -8.26 0.28 -14.00
N THR A 118 -8.76 1.51 -13.98
CA THR A 118 -8.44 2.54 -14.98
C THR A 118 -7.18 3.34 -14.65
N LEU A 119 -6.58 3.14 -13.47
CA LEU A 119 -5.41 3.88 -13.00
C LEU A 119 -4.08 3.32 -13.52
N SER A 120 -4.09 2.09 -14.05
CA SER A 120 -2.92 1.45 -14.66
C SER A 120 -3.34 0.39 -15.67
N GLU A 121 -2.69 0.35 -16.83
CA GLU A 121 -3.00 -0.61 -17.89
C GLU A 121 -2.81 -2.08 -17.46
N ASP A 122 -1.90 -2.35 -16.51
CA ASP A 122 -1.62 -3.69 -15.99
C ASP A 122 -2.36 -4.01 -14.67
N GLY A 123 -3.17 -3.08 -14.16
CA GLY A 123 -3.91 -3.22 -12.90
C GLY A 123 -3.04 -3.27 -11.63
N THR A 124 -1.78 -2.86 -11.71
CA THR A 124 -0.85 -2.89 -10.56
C THR A 124 -1.00 -1.69 -9.61
N VAL A 125 -1.70 -0.63 -10.03
CA VAL A 125 -2.07 0.48 -9.15
C VAL A 125 -3.30 0.07 -8.33
N ALA A 126 -3.09 -0.15 -7.04
CA ALA A 126 -4.15 -0.41 -6.08
C ALA A 126 -4.43 0.83 -5.23
N ILE A 127 -5.72 1.07 -4.96
CA ILE A 127 -6.11 1.94 -3.84
C ILE A 127 -5.74 1.19 -2.56
N THR A 128 -4.97 1.86 -1.71
CA THR A 128 -4.62 1.33 -0.39
C THR A 128 -5.86 1.22 0.48
N THR A 129 -5.80 0.42 1.54
CA THR A 129 -6.86 0.38 2.56
C THR A 129 -7.08 1.74 3.25
N THR A 130 -6.17 2.69 3.07
CA THR A 130 -6.28 4.03 3.64
C THR A 130 -7.10 4.92 2.70
N SER A 131 -8.41 5.00 2.96
CA SER A 131 -9.30 5.94 2.31
C SER A 131 -10.34 6.47 3.30
N SER A 132 -10.84 7.67 3.06
CA SER A 132 -11.80 8.31 3.95
C SER A 132 -12.56 9.42 3.21
N PHE A 133 -13.88 9.45 3.42
CA PHE A 133 -14.71 10.56 3.00
C PHE A 133 -14.64 11.70 4.03
N SER A 134 -14.75 12.93 3.56
CA SER A 134 -15.10 14.06 4.40
C SER A 134 -16.45 13.81 5.09
N GLU A 135 -16.72 14.52 6.18
CA GLU A 135 -17.94 14.35 7.00
C GLU A 135 -19.21 14.56 6.17
N ASP A 136 -19.18 15.51 5.24
CA ASP A 136 -20.26 15.78 4.30
C ASP A 136 -20.27 14.89 3.04
N GLY A 137 -19.28 14.02 2.87
CA GLY A 137 -19.11 13.14 1.71
C GLY A 137 -18.72 13.84 0.41
N SER A 138 -18.37 15.14 0.45
CA SER A 138 -18.03 15.92 -0.74
C SER A 138 -16.63 15.62 -1.29
N ILE A 139 -15.70 15.20 -0.43
CA ILE A 139 -14.32 14.87 -0.81
C ILE A 139 -13.99 13.45 -0.38
N PHE A 140 -13.31 12.71 -1.26
CA PHE A 140 -12.80 11.38 -0.97
C PHE A 140 -11.28 11.38 -1.05
N ALA A 141 -10.62 11.23 0.09
CA ALA A 141 -9.17 11.07 0.16
C ALA A 141 -8.83 9.57 0.15
N TYR A 142 -7.83 9.17 -0.62
CA TYR A 142 -7.40 7.78 -0.72
C TYR A 142 -5.92 7.68 -1.07
N GLY A 143 -5.24 6.69 -0.49
CA GLY A 143 -3.84 6.39 -0.80
C GLY A 143 -3.70 5.52 -2.05
N LEU A 144 -2.62 5.73 -2.80
CA LEU A 144 -2.21 4.91 -3.94
C LEU A 144 -0.79 4.39 -3.72
N PHE A 145 -0.54 3.13 -4.09
CA PHE A 145 0.82 2.56 -4.01
C PHE A 145 1.79 3.17 -5.04
N LYS A 146 1.27 3.79 -6.10
CA LYS A 146 2.05 4.53 -7.10
C LYS A 146 1.22 5.72 -7.58
N SER A 147 1.81 6.91 -7.56
CA SER A 147 1.13 8.12 -8.02
C SER A 147 0.93 8.07 -9.54
N GLY A 148 -0.30 8.30 -9.98
CA GLY A 148 -0.61 8.67 -11.37
C GLY A 148 -0.51 10.18 -11.56
N GLU A 149 -0.38 10.64 -12.81
CA GLU A 149 -0.10 12.04 -13.14
C GLU A 149 -1.33 12.96 -13.20
N ASN A 150 -2.51 12.54 -12.73
CA ASN A 150 -3.78 13.27 -12.97
C ASN A 150 -4.68 13.37 -11.73
N TYR A 151 -4.13 13.84 -10.60
CA TYR A 151 -4.92 14.15 -9.41
C TYR A 151 -4.91 15.64 -9.10
N PRO A 152 -6.03 16.22 -8.64
CA PRO A 152 -6.08 17.63 -8.24
C PRO A 152 -5.06 17.97 -7.15
N GLU A 153 -4.76 17.02 -6.27
CA GLU A 153 -3.93 17.20 -5.09
C GLU A 153 -3.26 15.85 -4.73
N ILE A 154 -1.97 15.88 -4.42
CA ILE A 154 -1.17 14.68 -4.10
C ILE A 154 -0.36 14.96 -2.83
N LEU A 155 -0.47 14.06 -1.85
CA LEU A 155 0.35 14.06 -0.64
C LEU A 155 1.42 12.96 -0.75
N GLU A 156 2.69 13.36 -0.70
CA GLU A 156 3.83 12.45 -0.82
C GLU A 156 4.38 12.01 0.55
N LYS A 157 5.16 10.93 0.54
CA LYS A 157 5.81 10.32 1.71
C LYS A 157 4.83 9.91 2.82
N VAL A 158 3.62 9.52 2.42
CA VAL A 158 2.58 8.97 3.30
C VAL A 158 2.75 7.46 3.39
N LYS A 159 2.97 6.95 4.61
CA LYS A 159 3.07 5.51 4.86
C LYS A 159 2.63 5.20 6.29
N PHE A 160 2.03 4.03 6.49
CA PHE A 160 1.51 3.59 7.80
C PHE A 160 0.64 4.68 8.47
N SER A 161 -0.24 5.28 7.68
CA SER A 161 -1.02 6.46 8.03
C SER A 161 -2.51 6.10 8.09
N SER A 162 -3.23 6.66 9.06
CA SER A 162 -4.67 6.87 8.93
C SER A 162 -4.95 8.13 8.11
N ILE A 163 -6.19 8.29 7.63
CA ILE A 163 -6.69 9.57 7.10
C ILE A 163 -7.94 9.89 7.92
N THR A 164 -7.92 10.98 8.66
CA THR A 164 -9.07 11.41 9.46
C THR A 164 -9.39 12.87 9.20
N TRP A 165 -10.64 13.14 8.83
CA TRP A 165 -11.13 14.46 8.48
C TRP A 165 -11.52 15.26 9.70
N THR A 166 -11.27 16.57 9.68
CA THR A 166 -11.96 17.48 10.59
C THR A 166 -13.41 17.67 10.12
N HIS A 167 -14.35 17.81 11.07
CA HIS A 167 -15.79 17.91 10.77
C HIS A 167 -16.19 19.23 10.07
N ASP A 168 -15.26 20.19 9.97
CA ASP A 168 -15.42 21.38 9.15
C ASP A 168 -15.12 21.14 7.65
N ASN A 169 -14.75 19.91 7.28
CA ASN A 169 -14.40 19.46 5.92
C ASN A 169 -13.26 20.24 5.28
N ARG A 170 -12.43 20.92 6.08
CA ARG A 170 -11.32 21.74 5.56
C ARG A 170 -10.05 20.95 5.30
N GLY A 171 -9.86 19.84 6.00
CA GLY A 171 -8.58 19.15 5.98
C GLY A 171 -8.57 17.82 6.68
N ILE A 172 -7.41 17.15 6.59
CA ILE A 172 -7.17 15.82 7.15
C ILE A 172 -5.92 15.80 8.03
N PHE A 173 -5.96 14.96 9.06
CA PHE A 173 -4.73 14.50 9.70
C PHE A 173 -4.22 13.23 9.01
N TYR A 174 -2.90 13.17 8.80
CA TYR A 174 -2.22 12.03 8.16
C TYR A 174 -0.77 11.91 8.64
N GLY A 175 -0.25 10.69 8.67
CA GLY A 175 1.13 10.35 8.98
C GLY A 175 2.05 10.48 7.77
N GLN A 176 3.18 11.17 7.95
CA GLN A 176 4.15 11.45 6.89
C GLN A 176 5.59 11.26 7.37
N TYR A 177 6.45 10.75 6.49
CA TYR A 177 7.89 10.65 6.70
C TYR A 177 8.64 11.76 5.94
N ARG A 178 8.47 13.01 6.37
CA ARG A 178 9.02 14.20 5.68
C ARG A 178 10.52 14.10 5.40
N ASP A 179 11.25 13.61 6.40
CA ASP A 179 12.71 13.60 6.42
C ASP A 179 13.32 12.34 5.78
N GLN A 180 12.49 11.45 5.23
CA GLN A 180 12.98 10.27 4.54
C GLN A 180 13.79 10.68 3.31
N GLN A 181 15.02 10.17 3.26
CA GLN A 181 15.97 10.34 2.17
C GLN A 181 16.12 9.03 1.38
N GLY A 182 16.57 9.13 0.13
CA GLY A 182 16.74 7.98 -0.76
C GLY A 182 15.48 7.62 -1.55
N LYS A 183 15.45 6.39 -2.06
CA LYS A 183 14.29 5.87 -2.81
C LYS A 183 13.12 5.59 -1.87
N THR A 184 11.91 5.83 -2.35
CA THR A 184 10.65 5.56 -1.66
C THR A 184 9.67 4.85 -2.59
N ASP A 185 10.18 3.92 -3.42
CA ASP A 185 9.42 3.19 -4.44
C ASP A 185 9.04 1.76 -4.00
N GLY A 186 9.33 1.41 -2.74
CA GLY A 186 9.08 0.11 -2.14
C GLY A 186 10.23 -0.89 -2.29
N SER A 187 11.32 -0.51 -3.00
CA SER A 187 12.53 -1.33 -3.09
C SER A 187 13.57 -1.00 -2.01
N GLU A 188 13.36 0.10 -1.26
CA GLU A 188 14.27 0.52 -0.21
C GLU A 188 14.25 -0.41 1.02
N THR A 189 15.41 -0.56 1.65
CA THR A 189 15.60 -1.39 2.86
C THR A 189 15.80 -0.55 4.13
N LEU A 190 15.76 0.77 4.00
CA LEU A 190 15.92 1.68 5.13
C LEU A 190 14.72 1.61 6.08
N SER A 191 15.02 1.66 7.37
CA SER A 191 14.00 1.70 8.43
C SER A 191 13.24 3.03 8.37
N TYR A 192 11.91 2.94 8.47
CA TYR A 192 11.01 4.08 8.60
C TYR A 192 11.05 4.60 10.03
N GLN A 193 11.51 5.83 10.22
CA GLN A 193 11.66 6.46 11.53
C GLN A 193 11.15 7.90 11.50
N ASN A 194 10.80 8.43 12.67
CA ASN A 194 10.34 9.80 12.88
C ASN A 194 9.09 10.13 12.06
N GLN A 195 8.06 9.27 12.13
CA GLN A 195 6.77 9.60 11.53
C GLN A 195 6.21 10.86 12.19
N LYS A 196 5.70 11.78 11.37
CA LYS A 196 5.05 13.02 11.82
C LYS A 196 3.57 12.94 11.52
N LEU A 197 2.73 13.29 12.48
CA LEU A 197 1.32 13.52 12.23
C LEU A 197 1.14 14.94 11.71
N CYS A 198 0.79 15.08 10.45
CA CYS A 198 0.59 16.35 9.76
C CYS A 198 -0.89 16.65 9.61
N TYR A 199 -1.23 17.94 9.51
CA TYR A 199 -2.55 18.40 9.11
C TYR A 199 -2.45 19.11 7.76
N HIS A 200 -3.22 18.62 6.80
CA HIS A 200 -3.30 19.15 5.44
C HIS A 200 -4.63 19.87 5.24
N ILE A 201 -4.59 21.07 4.67
CA ILE A 201 -5.78 21.83 4.27
C ILE A 201 -6.00 21.64 2.77
N VAL A 202 -7.21 21.21 2.39
CA VAL A 202 -7.54 20.94 0.98
C VAL A 202 -7.32 22.18 0.13
N GLY A 203 -6.67 22.00 -1.03
CA GLY A 203 -6.38 23.06 -1.98
C GLY A 203 -5.16 23.91 -1.60
N THR A 204 -4.33 23.45 -0.66
CA THR A 204 -3.07 24.11 -0.30
C THR A 204 -1.88 23.21 -0.65
N PRO A 205 -0.72 23.76 -1.03
CA PRO A 205 0.46 22.94 -1.26
C PRO A 205 0.82 22.11 -0.02
N GLN A 206 1.23 20.85 -0.20
CA GLN A 206 1.69 19.99 0.92
C GLN A 206 2.82 20.63 1.75
N SER A 207 3.60 21.55 1.16
CA SER A 207 4.63 22.32 1.88
C SER A 207 4.08 23.18 3.02
N ASP A 208 2.80 23.53 2.96
CA ASP A 208 2.13 24.40 3.93
C ASP A 208 1.52 23.59 5.09
N ASP A 209 1.57 22.25 5.01
CA ASP A 209 1.02 21.35 6.02
C ASP A 209 1.71 21.53 7.37
N VAL A 210 0.90 21.60 8.42
CA VAL A 210 1.36 21.79 9.80
C VAL A 210 1.70 20.44 10.42
N VAL A 211 2.85 20.34 11.10
CA VAL A 211 3.14 19.19 11.97
C VAL A 211 2.34 19.36 13.25
N ALA A 212 1.31 18.53 13.43
CA ALA A 212 0.43 18.57 14.59
C ALA A 212 1.04 17.83 15.80
N VAL A 213 1.67 16.68 15.56
CA VAL A 213 2.32 15.85 16.59
C VAL A 213 3.57 15.20 16.02
N GLU A 214 4.65 15.22 16.80
CA GLU A 214 5.87 14.47 16.55
C GLU A 214 6.53 14.05 17.88
N PHE A 215 7.24 12.92 17.86
CA PHE A 215 7.98 12.39 19.01
C PHE A 215 9.44 12.12 18.62
N PRO A 216 10.29 13.16 18.49
CA PRO A 216 11.68 13.00 18.02
C PRO A 216 12.55 12.18 18.98
N GLU A 217 12.17 12.11 20.26
CA GLU A 217 12.85 11.28 21.26
C GLU A 217 12.49 9.79 21.11
N GLU A 218 11.41 9.48 20.40
CA GLU A 218 10.88 8.12 20.19
C GLU A 218 10.76 7.82 18.69
N PRO A 219 11.90 7.66 17.97
CA PRO A 219 11.96 7.65 16.51
C PRO A 219 11.22 6.48 15.85
N LEU A 220 10.87 5.43 16.62
CA LEU A 220 10.16 4.25 16.11
C LEU A 220 8.65 4.29 16.38
N TRP A 221 8.14 5.31 17.07
CA TRP A 221 6.70 5.43 17.29
C TRP A 221 5.98 5.76 15.98
N ILE A 222 4.86 5.08 15.76
CA ILE A 222 3.92 5.34 14.68
C ILE A 222 2.72 6.02 15.32
N ILE A 223 2.32 7.15 14.76
CA ILE A 223 1.29 8.02 15.31
C ILE A 223 -0.02 7.74 14.59
N GLY A 224 -0.91 7.00 15.24
CA GLY A 224 -2.30 6.88 14.83
C GLY A 224 -3.09 8.12 15.23
N ALA A 225 -4.04 8.50 14.38
CA ALA A 225 -4.92 9.64 14.64
C ALA A 225 -6.35 9.36 14.20
N GLN A 226 -7.29 9.76 15.05
CA GLN A 226 -8.71 9.73 14.77
C GLN A 226 -9.40 10.95 15.38
N VAL A 227 -10.13 11.70 14.57
CA VAL A 227 -11.07 12.71 15.07
C VAL A 227 -12.27 11.99 15.69
N SER A 228 -12.65 12.39 16.90
CA SER A 228 -13.81 11.84 17.62
C SER A 228 -15.10 12.09 16.86
N ASP A 229 -16.11 11.23 17.01
CA ASP A 229 -17.43 11.35 16.37
C ASP A 229 -18.13 12.71 16.58
N CYS A 230 -17.80 13.44 17.65
CA CYS A 230 -18.36 14.77 17.91
C CYS A 230 -17.58 15.92 17.25
N GLY A 231 -16.50 15.61 16.52
CA GLY A 231 -15.61 16.57 15.84
C GLY A 231 -14.72 17.41 16.76
N LYS A 232 -14.80 17.25 18.09
CA LYS A 232 -14.13 18.14 19.05
C LYS A 232 -12.72 17.72 19.44
N TRP A 233 -12.41 16.44 19.36
CA TRP A 233 -11.16 15.87 19.87
C TRP A 233 -10.40 15.17 18.77
N LEU A 234 -9.09 15.39 18.74
CA LEU A 234 -8.15 14.51 18.05
C LEU A 234 -7.63 13.50 19.05
N ILE A 235 -7.92 12.23 18.81
CA ILE A 235 -7.41 11.10 19.59
C ILE A 235 -6.12 10.63 18.91
N VAL A 236 -5.02 10.67 19.65
CA VAL A 236 -3.70 10.24 19.18
C VAL A 236 -3.34 8.94 19.89
N THR A 237 -2.98 7.91 19.13
CA THR A 237 -2.72 6.55 19.62
C THR A 237 -1.41 5.99 19.10
#